data_AF-A0A3D3JVP0-F1
#
_entry.id   AF-A0A3D3JVP0-F1
#
_cell.length_a   1.000
_cell.length_b   1.000
_cell.length_c   1.000
_cell.angle_alpha   90.00
_cell.angle_beta   90.00
_cell.angle_gamma   90.00
#
_symmetry.space_group_name_H-M   'P 1'
#
loop_
_entity.id
_entity.type
_entity.pdbx_description
1 polymer ?
#
loop_
_entity_poly.entity_id
_entity_poly.type
_entity_poly.pdbx_seq_one_letter_code
_entity_poly.pdbx_strand_id
1 'polypeptide(L)'
;MNEHVLEFGKNIREFRSSNDILEDFDALRARYAADGYLLIRGFHDRQPVLDARLELLRELQDRGMLKPGTPLEDGEIAAGAKSTMFEHEVTYDRLPAVLNVVNSDRVMKFFSEFLQGPAMTFDFKWLRATGPSGFAGLHYDRVYMGRGTQNLH
;
A
#
# COMPACT_ATOMS: atom_id res chain seq x y z
N MET A 1 16.17 -5.63 27.85
CA MET A 1 16.01 -5.63 26.39
C MET A 1 17.39 -5.46 25.80
N ASN A 2 17.90 -6.44 25.05
CA ASN A 2 19.17 -6.24 24.35
C ASN A 2 18.90 -5.27 23.20
N GLU A 3 19.53 -4.10 23.23
CA GLU A 3 19.46 -3.16 22.12
C GLU A 3 20.20 -3.77 20.93
N HIS A 4 19.45 -4.18 19.91
CA HIS A 4 20.00 -4.54 18.62
C HIS A 4 20.12 -3.27 17.79
N VAL A 5 21.36 -2.82 17.58
CA VAL A 5 21.66 -1.72 16.66
C VAL A 5 21.59 -2.25 15.24
N LEU A 6 20.73 -1.62 14.42
CA LEU A 6 20.67 -1.87 12.98
C LEU A 6 21.42 -0.76 12.25
N GLU A 7 22.38 -1.12 11.42
CA GLU A 7 23.17 -0.16 10.66
C GLU A 7 22.75 -0.14 9.19
N PHE A 8 22.54 1.06 8.64
CA PHE A 8 22.30 1.23 7.20
C PHE A 8 23.54 0.82 6.40
N GLY A 9 23.33 0.14 5.27
CA GLY A 9 24.37 -0.52 4.47
C GLY A 9 24.78 -1.91 4.97
N LYS A 10 24.55 -2.23 6.26
CA LYS A 10 24.84 -3.56 6.81
C LYS A 10 23.56 -4.38 7.01
N ASN A 11 22.70 -3.93 7.92
CA ASN A 11 21.45 -4.60 8.30
C ASN A 11 20.25 -4.04 7.53
N ILE A 12 20.25 -2.73 7.26
CA ILE A 12 19.19 -2.03 6.53
C ILE A 12 19.78 -1.59 5.19
N ARG A 13 19.03 -1.78 4.10
CA ARG A 13 19.47 -1.39 2.76
C ARG A 13 18.34 -0.69 2.03
N GLU A 14 18.69 0.08 1.00
CA GLU A 14 17.69 0.57 0.06
C GLU A 14 17.08 -0.57 -0.72
N PHE A 15 15.79 -0.45 -1.03
CA PHE A 15 15.12 -1.36 -1.94
C PHE A 15 15.70 -1.22 -3.35
N ARG A 16 15.98 -2.36 -3.97
CA ARG A 16 16.40 -2.43 -5.37
C ARG A 16 15.20 -2.12 -6.27
N SER A 17 15.33 -1.11 -7.12
CA SER A 17 14.32 -0.83 -8.16
C SER A 17 14.30 -1.94 -9.21
N SER A 18 13.11 -2.26 -9.71
CA SER A 18 12.86 -3.22 -10.79
C SER A 18 12.43 -2.55 -12.10
N ASN A 19 12.58 -1.23 -12.21
CA ASN A 19 12.20 -0.48 -13.40
C ASN A 19 13.03 -0.83 -14.64
N ASP A 20 14.26 -1.31 -14.44
CA ASP A 20 15.17 -1.79 -15.50
C ASP A 20 14.63 -3.00 -16.26
N ILE A 21 13.74 -3.77 -15.63
CA ILE A 21 13.19 -5.03 -16.14
C ILE A 21 11.65 -5.01 -16.16
N LEU A 22 11.03 -3.84 -16.17
CA LEU A 22 9.57 -3.71 -15.99
C LEU A 22 8.73 -4.45 -17.04
N GLU A 23 9.25 -4.59 -18.25
CA GLU A 23 8.58 -5.28 -19.36
C GLU A 23 9.01 -6.75 -19.50
N ASP A 24 10.00 -7.20 -18.73
CA ASP A 24 10.50 -8.56 -18.72
C ASP A 24 9.92 -9.34 -17.53
N PHE A 25 8.76 -9.96 -17.76
CA PHE A 25 8.05 -10.69 -16.71
C PHE A 25 8.81 -11.94 -16.21
N ASP A 26 9.67 -12.54 -17.02
CA ASP A 26 10.52 -13.65 -16.56
C ASP A 26 11.60 -13.14 -15.61
N ALA A 27 12.25 -12.03 -15.95
CA ALA A 27 13.22 -11.38 -15.06
C ALA A 27 12.56 -10.85 -13.78
N LEU A 28 11.34 -10.31 -13.86
CA LEU A 28 10.58 -9.89 -12.68
C LEU A 28 10.28 -11.06 -11.76
N ARG A 29 9.84 -12.20 -12.30
CA ARG A 29 9.61 -13.42 -11.51
C ARG A 29 10.90 -13.93 -10.87
N ALA A 30 12.01 -13.94 -11.60
CA ALA A 30 13.31 -14.33 -11.07
C ALA A 30 13.76 -13.40 -9.93
N ARG A 31 13.58 -12.08 -10.07
CA ARG A 31 13.90 -11.11 -9.01
C ARG A 31 13.00 -11.27 -7.80
N TYR A 32 11.70 -11.48 -8.00
CA TYR A 32 10.77 -11.75 -6.91
C TYR A 32 11.13 -13.03 -6.15
N ALA A 33 11.51 -14.11 -6.85
CA ALA A 33 11.94 -15.36 -6.22
C ALA A 33 13.23 -15.20 -5.39
N ALA A 34 14.16 -14.35 -5.83
CA ALA A 34 15.42 -14.11 -5.14
C ALA A 34 15.28 -13.13 -3.96
N ASP A 35 14.56 -12.02 -4.16
CA ASP A 35 14.53 -10.89 -3.24
C ASP A 35 13.28 -10.91 -2.32
N GLY A 36 12.22 -11.63 -2.71
CA GLY A 36 10.94 -11.68 -2.00
C GLY A 36 10.05 -10.45 -2.19
N TYR A 37 10.46 -9.49 -3.04
CA TYR A 37 9.70 -8.28 -3.35
C TYR A 37 10.03 -7.74 -4.74
N LEU A 38 9.21 -6.80 -5.23
CA LEU A 38 9.51 -5.96 -6.39
C LEU A 38 9.24 -4.50 -6.01
N LEU A 39 10.15 -3.59 -6.36
CA LEU A 39 9.92 -2.16 -6.26
C LEU A 39 9.80 -1.54 -7.65
N ILE A 40 8.60 -1.10 -8.00
CA ILE A 40 8.32 -0.44 -9.28
C ILE A 40 7.99 1.03 -9.01
N ARG A 41 8.87 1.92 -9.42
CA ARG A 41 8.71 3.37 -9.28
C ARG A 41 7.89 3.92 -10.43
N GLY A 42 6.97 4.86 -10.14
CA GLY A 42 6.11 5.46 -11.17
C GLY A 42 5.15 4.47 -11.83
N PHE A 43 4.78 3.39 -11.12
CA PHE A 43 3.85 2.40 -11.67
C PHE A 43 2.44 2.97 -11.88
N HIS A 44 1.92 3.72 -10.90
CA HIS A 44 0.62 4.36 -11.00
C HIS A 44 0.73 5.74 -11.65
N ASP A 45 -0.32 6.10 -12.41
CA ASP A 45 -0.47 7.47 -12.89
C ASP A 45 -0.60 8.42 -11.71
N ARG A 46 0.11 9.54 -11.78
CA ARG A 46 0.22 10.47 -10.65
C ARG A 46 -1.13 11.09 -10.26
N GLN A 47 -1.93 11.50 -11.24
CA GLN A 47 -3.16 12.22 -10.98
C GLN A 47 -4.21 11.36 -10.23
N PRO A 48 -4.53 10.12 -10.67
CA PRO A 48 -5.43 9.24 -9.91
C PRO A 48 -4.98 9.01 -8.45
N VAL A 49 -3.67 8.91 -8.20
CA VAL A 49 -3.14 8.78 -6.83
C VAL A 49 -3.38 10.04 -6.01
N LEU A 50 -3.22 11.22 -6.60
CA LEU A 50 -3.51 12.49 -5.92
C LEU A 50 -5.00 12.66 -5.63
N ASP A 51 -5.87 12.23 -6.55
CA ASP A 51 -7.32 12.28 -6.37
C ASP A 51 -7.76 11.33 -5.24
N ALA A 52 -7.25 10.10 -5.22
CA ALA A 52 -7.47 9.13 -4.14
C ALA A 52 -6.94 9.64 -2.78
N ARG A 53 -5.79 10.32 -2.78
CA ARG A 53 -5.25 10.96 -1.58
C ARG A 53 -6.18 12.05 -1.07
N LEU A 54 -6.67 12.92 -1.94
CA LEU A 54 -7.56 14.01 -1.55
C LEU A 54 -8.89 13.47 -1.00
N GLU A 55 -9.42 12.41 -1.60
CA GLU A 55 -10.62 11.71 -1.14
C GLU A 55 -10.45 11.14 0.28
N LEU A 56 -9.33 10.46 0.56
CA LEU A 56 -8.98 10.00 1.91
C LEU A 56 -8.87 11.15 2.92
N LEU A 57 -8.28 12.27 2.51
CA LEU A 57 -8.12 13.42 3.38
C LEU A 57 -9.46 14.06 3.74
N ARG A 58 -10.42 14.13 2.80
CA ARG A 58 -11.79 14.57 3.09
C ARG A 58 -12.46 13.67 4.12
N GLU A 59 -12.35 12.35 3.95
CA GLU A 59 -12.90 11.39 4.92
C GLU A 59 -12.28 11.58 6.32
N LEU A 60 -10.98 11.83 6.40
CA LEU A 60 -10.30 12.11 7.67
C LEU A 60 -10.70 13.46 8.26
N GLN A 61 -10.94 14.48 7.44
CA GLN A 61 -11.45 15.78 7.86
C GLN A 61 -12.84 15.65 8.48
N ASP A 62 -13.75 14.92 7.82
CA ASP A 62 -15.12 14.65 8.32
C ASP A 62 -15.10 13.94 9.69
N ARG A 63 -14.10 13.08 9.92
CA ARG A 63 -13.86 12.41 11.20
C ARG A 63 -13.19 13.28 12.27
N GLY A 64 -12.85 14.53 11.96
CA GLY A 64 -12.13 15.44 12.86
C GLY A 64 -10.68 15.03 13.12
N MET A 65 -10.07 14.23 12.24
CA MET A 65 -8.73 13.68 12.41
C MET A 65 -7.63 14.63 11.90
N LEU A 66 -7.99 15.65 11.14
CA LEU A 66 -7.07 16.63 10.57
C LEU A 66 -7.13 17.96 11.32
N LYS A 67 -6.00 18.66 11.39
CA LYS A 67 -5.84 19.93 12.11
C LYS A 67 -6.71 21.02 11.48
N PRO A 68 -7.64 21.64 12.24
CA PRO A 68 -8.49 22.70 11.72
C PRO A 68 -7.69 23.91 11.23
N GLY A 69 -8.18 24.55 10.16
CA GLY A 69 -7.58 25.77 9.62
C GLY A 69 -6.29 25.56 8.82
N THR A 70 -5.92 24.32 8.51
CA THR A 70 -4.81 24.00 7.59
C THR A 70 -5.35 23.60 6.21
N PRO A 71 -4.58 23.82 5.12
CA PRO A 71 -4.91 23.26 3.81
C PRO A 71 -5.11 21.75 3.90
N LEU A 72 -6.18 21.25 3.28
CA LEU A 72 -6.54 19.83 3.37
C LEU A 72 -5.41 18.95 2.82
N GLU A 73 -4.81 19.38 1.73
CA GLU A 73 -3.70 18.74 1.04
C GLU A 73 -2.44 18.62 1.88
N ASP A 74 -2.28 19.38 2.97
CA ASP A 74 -1.13 19.21 3.86
C ASP A 74 -1.29 17.95 4.73
N GLY A 75 -2.53 17.52 4.98
CA GLY A 75 -2.84 16.31 5.75
C GLY A 75 -2.31 16.36 7.17
N GLU A 76 -2.22 17.55 7.76
CA GLU A 76 -1.75 17.71 9.14
C GLU A 76 -2.70 17.02 10.12
N ILE A 77 -2.16 16.13 10.94
CA ILE A 77 -2.94 15.42 11.96
C ILE A 77 -3.39 16.38 13.07
N ALA A 78 -4.64 16.22 13.55
CA ALA A 78 -5.15 16.99 14.67
C ALA A 78 -4.40 16.68 15.99
N ALA A 79 -4.31 17.66 16.88
CA ALA A 79 -3.71 17.45 18.20
C ALA A 79 -4.48 16.36 18.98
N GLY A 80 -3.75 15.33 19.43
CA GLY A 80 -4.32 14.20 20.17
C GLY A 80 -4.98 13.12 19.30
N ALA A 81 -5.13 13.33 18.00
CA ALA A 81 -5.60 12.29 17.09
C ALA A 81 -4.55 11.17 16.97
N LYS A 82 -5.03 9.94 16.76
CA LYS A 82 -4.20 8.72 16.68
C LYS A 82 -4.35 8.06 15.31
N SER A 83 -3.55 7.02 15.07
CA SER A 83 -3.72 6.18 13.89
C SER A 83 -5.16 5.63 13.81
N THR A 84 -5.71 5.58 12.61
CA THR A 84 -7.04 5.04 12.36
C THR A 84 -7.07 4.16 11.12
N MET A 85 -8.08 3.31 11.07
CA MET A 85 -8.36 2.38 9.97
C MET A 85 -9.65 2.82 9.29
N PHE A 86 -9.82 2.40 8.04
CA PHE A 86 -11.07 2.61 7.32
C PHE A 86 -11.88 1.33 7.38
N GLU A 87 -13.16 1.47 7.69
CA GLU A 87 -14.12 0.37 7.65
C GLU A 87 -14.33 -0.10 6.21
N HIS A 88 -14.77 -1.34 6.06
CA HIS A 88 -14.98 -1.94 4.75
C HIS A 88 -16.00 -1.14 3.93
N GLU A 89 -17.15 -0.85 4.53
CA GLU A 89 -18.24 -0.11 3.88
C GLU A 89 -17.78 1.27 3.42
N VAL A 90 -17.04 2.01 4.27
CA VAL A 90 -16.49 3.32 3.90
C VAL A 90 -15.59 3.22 2.66
N THR A 91 -14.76 2.18 2.60
CA THR A 91 -13.83 1.99 1.49
C THR A 91 -14.54 1.77 0.16
N TYR A 92 -15.68 1.10 0.16
CA TYR A 92 -16.41 0.77 -1.06
C TYR A 92 -17.44 1.82 -1.45
N ASP A 93 -18.10 2.43 -0.48
CA ASP A 93 -19.19 3.37 -0.72
C ASP A 93 -18.71 4.81 -0.89
N ARG A 94 -17.64 5.18 -0.18
CA ARG A 94 -17.18 6.58 -0.08
C ARG A 94 -15.83 6.85 -0.72
N LEU A 95 -15.07 5.81 -1.06
CA LEU A 95 -13.70 5.95 -1.58
C LEU A 95 -13.49 5.38 -3.01
N PRO A 96 -14.32 5.75 -4.01
CA PRO A 96 -14.20 5.23 -5.36
C PRO A 96 -12.87 5.61 -6.04
N ALA A 97 -12.28 6.78 -5.76
CA ALA A 97 -10.99 7.14 -6.35
C ALA A 97 -9.87 6.23 -5.86
N VAL A 98 -9.91 5.80 -4.59
CA VAL A 98 -8.98 4.79 -4.07
C VAL A 98 -9.14 3.46 -4.81
N LEU A 99 -10.38 2.99 -4.97
CA LEU A 99 -10.66 1.74 -5.69
C LEU A 99 -10.20 1.79 -7.16
N ASN A 100 -10.38 2.92 -7.83
CA ASN A 100 -9.92 3.12 -9.21
C ASN A 100 -8.40 2.97 -9.34
N VAL A 101 -7.62 3.36 -8.33
CA VAL A 101 -6.16 3.19 -8.34
C VAL A 101 -5.79 1.72 -8.16
N VAL A 102 -6.30 1.08 -7.09
CA VAL A 102 -5.86 -0.26 -6.68
C VAL A 102 -6.47 -1.40 -7.52
N ASN A 103 -7.58 -1.15 -8.21
CA ASN A 103 -8.23 -2.11 -9.10
C ASN A 103 -8.11 -1.71 -10.59
N SER A 104 -7.26 -0.73 -10.93
CA SER A 104 -7.10 -0.28 -12.33
C SER A 104 -6.71 -1.42 -13.26
N ASP A 105 -7.10 -1.31 -14.54
CA ASP A 105 -6.71 -2.24 -15.59
C ASP A 105 -5.20 -2.46 -15.65
N ARG A 106 -4.41 -1.41 -15.38
CA ARG A 106 -2.95 -1.48 -15.32
C ARG A 106 -2.46 -2.41 -14.22
N VAL A 107 -3.05 -2.34 -13.02
CA VAL A 107 -2.75 -3.23 -11.90
C VAL A 107 -3.16 -4.66 -12.24
N MET A 108 -4.40 -4.85 -12.70
CA MET A 108 -4.94 -6.18 -12.99
C MET A 108 -4.16 -6.87 -14.12
N LYS A 109 -3.81 -6.13 -15.17
CA LYS A 109 -2.97 -6.63 -16.26
C LYS A 109 -1.58 -7.00 -15.78
N PHE A 110 -0.92 -6.13 -15.00
CA PHE A 110 0.40 -6.44 -14.46
C PHE A 110 0.39 -7.76 -13.67
N PHE A 111 -0.56 -7.94 -12.76
CA PHE A 111 -0.65 -9.19 -12.01
C PHE A 111 -1.02 -10.38 -12.88
N SER A 112 -1.85 -10.21 -13.91
CA SER A 112 -2.20 -11.31 -14.80
C SER A 112 -1.00 -11.83 -15.59
N GLU A 113 -0.18 -10.91 -16.11
CA GLU A 113 1.08 -11.23 -16.80
C GLU A 113 2.12 -11.82 -15.85
N PHE A 114 2.24 -11.23 -14.64
CA PHE A 114 3.21 -11.68 -13.63
C PHE A 114 2.90 -13.09 -13.13
N LEU A 115 1.63 -13.37 -12.83
CA LEU A 115 1.14 -14.66 -12.32
C LEU A 115 0.84 -15.69 -13.42
N GLN A 116 0.92 -15.30 -14.70
CA GLN A 116 0.65 -16.16 -15.86
C GLN A 116 -0.78 -16.73 -15.86
N GLY A 117 -1.76 -15.89 -15.53
CA GLY A 117 -3.17 -16.29 -15.48
C GLY A 117 -4.09 -15.13 -15.11
N PRO A 118 -5.43 -15.34 -15.11
CA PRO A 118 -6.36 -14.30 -14.70
C PRO A 118 -6.11 -13.87 -13.25
N ALA A 119 -5.86 -12.59 -13.03
CA ALA A 119 -5.71 -12.05 -11.68
C ALA A 119 -7.06 -11.67 -11.08
N MET A 120 -7.20 -11.88 -9.77
CA MET A 120 -8.26 -11.31 -8.94
C MET A 120 -7.63 -10.58 -7.76
N THR A 121 -8.35 -9.62 -7.22
CA THR A 121 -7.94 -8.87 -6.05
C THR A 121 -8.85 -9.21 -4.87
N PHE A 122 -8.36 -9.05 -3.64
CA PHE A 122 -9.20 -9.24 -2.47
C PHE A 122 -10.33 -8.21 -2.44
N ASP A 123 -11.51 -8.65 -2.01
CA ASP A 123 -12.65 -7.77 -1.78
C ASP A 123 -12.41 -6.83 -0.60
N PHE A 124 -11.49 -7.12 0.31
CA PHE A 124 -11.20 -6.22 1.43
C PHE A 124 -9.92 -5.43 1.15
N LYS A 125 -10.01 -4.09 1.12
CA LYS A 125 -8.84 -3.21 1.04
C LYS A 125 -8.54 -2.63 2.42
N TRP A 126 -7.34 -2.88 2.91
CA TRP A 126 -6.95 -2.47 4.25
C TRP A 126 -6.31 -1.07 4.27
N LEU A 127 -7.14 -0.03 4.16
CA LEU A 127 -6.65 1.36 4.18
C LEU A 127 -6.28 1.79 5.60
N ARG A 128 -5.24 2.62 5.70
CA ARG A 128 -4.65 3.05 6.97
C ARG A 128 -4.31 4.52 6.92
N ALA A 129 -4.62 5.23 8.00
CA ALA A 129 -4.07 6.54 8.29
C ALA A 129 -3.20 6.43 9.54
N THR A 130 -1.89 6.30 9.34
CA THR A 130 -0.93 6.08 10.44
C THR A 130 -0.41 7.42 10.94
N GLY A 131 -0.79 7.77 12.16
CA GLY A 131 -0.29 8.97 12.84
C GLY A 131 1.15 8.79 13.36
N PRO A 132 1.75 9.86 13.91
CA PRO A 132 3.07 9.81 14.50
C PRO A 132 3.20 8.67 15.52
N SER A 133 4.33 7.96 15.49
CA SER A 133 4.62 6.79 16.34
C SER A 133 3.69 5.58 16.15
N GLY A 134 2.75 5.62 15.19
CA GLY A 134 2.01 4.44 14.77
C GLY A 134 2.86 3.50 13.93
N PHE A 135 2.74 2.20 14.13
CA PHE A 135 3.43 1.18 13.33
C PHE A 135 2.62 -0.12 13.28
N ALA A 136 2.93 -0.96 12.31
CA ALA A 136 2.57 -2.38 12.34
C ALA A 136 3.82 -3.16 12.75
N GLY A 137 3.70 -4.04 13.75
CA GLY A 137 4.80 -4.92 14.15
C GLY A 137 5.23 -5.86 13.03
N LEU A 138 6.36 -6.55 13.16
CA LEU A 138 6.78 -7.55 12.18
C LEU A 138 5.77 -8.71 12.14
N HIS A 139 5.22 -8.99 10.96
CA HIS A 139 4.22 -10.04 10.73
C HIS A 139 4.28 -10.56 9.29
N TYR A 140 3.52 -11.63 9.03
CA TYR A 140 3.28 -12.18 7.70
C TYR A 140 1.80 -12.10 7.36
N ASP A 141 1.46 -11.39 6.28
CA ASP A 141 0.07 -11.19 5.85
C ASP A 141 -0.65 -12.50 5.54
N ARG A 142 0.08 -13.55 5.13
CA ARG A 142 -0.50 -14.87 4.84
C ARG A 142 -1.27 -15.47 6.03
N VAL A 143 -0.90 -15.16 7.26
CA VAL A 143 -1.64 -15.65 8.45
C VAL A 143 -3.05 -15.07 8.49
N TYR A 144 -3.26 -13.87 7.94
CA TYR A 144 -4.53 -13.17 7.93
C TYR A 144 -5.28 -13.36 6.61
N MET A 145 -4.56 -13.29 5.48
CA MET A 145 -5.12 -13.26 4.13
C MET A 145 -5.10 -14.63 3.44
N GLY A 146 -4.33 -15.58 3.97
CA GLY A 146 -4.05 -16.84 3.29
C GLY A 146 -5.18 -17.87 3.35
N ARG A 147 -6.20 -17.72 4.21
CA ARG A 147 -7.28 -18.72 4.38
C ARG A 147 -6.78 -20.19 4.46
N GLY A 148 -5.59 -20.41 5.01
CA GLY A 148 -4.92 -21.72 5.10
C GLY A 148 -4.10 -22.17 3.87
N THR A 149 -4.16 -21.45 2.74
CA THR A 149 -3.34 -21.79 1.56
C THR A 149 -1.87 -21.42 1.76
N GLN A 150 -0.99 -22.29 1.26
CA GLN A 150 0.43 -21.98 1.11
C GLN A 150 0.72 -21.24 -0.19
N ASN A 151 -0.21 -21.30 -1.15
CA ASN A 151 -0.11 -20.65 -2.46
C ASN A 151 -1.27 -19.64 -2.62
N LEU A 152 -1.00 -18.38 -2.27
CA LEU A 152 -1.98 -17.28 -2.33
C LEU A 152 -1.99 -16.58 -3.71
N HIS A 153 -1.21 -17.09 -4.65
CA HIS A 153 -1.00 -16.53 -5.99
C HIS A 153 -1.17 -17.60 -7.06
#